data_AF-A0A090RJC4-F1
#
_entry.id   AF-A0A090RJC4-F1
#
_cell.length_a   1.000
_cell.length_b   1.000
_cell.length_c   1.000
_cell.angle_alpha   90.00
_cell.angle_beta   90.00
_cell.angle_gamma   90.00
#
_symmetry.space_group_name_H-M   'P 1'
#
loop_
_entity.id
_entity.type
_entity.pdbx_description
1 polymer ?
#
loop_
_entity_poly.entity_id
_entity_poly.type
_entity_poly.pdbx_seq_one_letter_code
_entity_poly.pdbx_strand_id
1 'polypeptide(L)'
;MLANRNVNRILSVITNIGRSIPFIILLVAIIPFTRFVVGSSIGTAAAIVPLTVGAIPFIARLVEGALLEVPSGLVEAAQAMGATPGQIIRKVLLPEALPGIVNAVTITLVTLVSYSAMAGTVGGGGLGDVGIRYGYQRFDGTVMLITVIMLVILVQAIQSLGDYWVKRLDHR
;
A
#
# COMPACT_ATOMS: atom_id res chain seq x y z
N MET A 1 -3.90 -19.31 18.00
CA MET A 1 -3.93 -20.77 17.71
C MET A 1 -3.82 -21.11 16.20
N LEU A 2 -3.03 -20.40 15.38
CA LEU A 2 -2.55 -20.89 14.06
C LEU A 2 -1.13 -20.38 13.77
N ALA A 3 -0.33 -20.13 14.82
CA ALA A 3 1.02 -19.63 14.66
C ALA A 3 1.95 -20.79 14.33
N ASN A 4 2.04 -21.17 13.04
CA ASN A 4 3.25 -21.84 12.60
C ASN A 4 4.37 -20.80 12.74
N ARG A 5 5.08 -20.86 13.86
CA ARG A 5 6.08 -19.88 14.27
C ARG A 5 7.16 -19.71 13.21
N ASN A 6 7.44 -20.77 12.45
CA ASN A 6 8.38 -20.75 11.33
C ASN A 6 7.80 -19.99 10.13
N VAL A 7 6.54 -20.23 9.75
CA VAL A 7 5.87 -19.50 8.66
C VAL A 7 5.76 -18.01 8.99
N ASN A 8 5.32 -17.67 10.20
CA ASN A 8 5.22 -16.28 10.63
C ASN A 8 6.60 -15.60 10.62
N ARG A 9 7.64 -16.27 11.13
CA ARG A 9 9.01 -15.74 11.10
C ARG A 9 9.51 -15.52 9.68
N ILE A 10 9.28 -16.45 8.76
CA ILE A 10 9.66 -16.33 7.35
C ILE A 10 8.93 -15.16 6.69
N LEU A 11 7.60 -15.09 6.82
CA LEU A 11 6.80 -14.00 6.26
C LEU A 11 7.21 -12.65 6.83
N SER A 12 7.43 -12.57 8.14
CA SER A 12 7.93 -11.37 8.83
C SER A 12 9.31 -10.94 8.29
N VAL A 13 10.21 -11.89 8.04
CA VAL A 13 11.52 -11.60 7.45
C VAL A 13 11.36 -11.06 6.02
N ILE A 14 10.53 -11.70 5.19
CA ILE A 14 10.26 -11.26 3.81
C ILE A 14 9.67 -9.85 3.79
N THR A 15 8.66 -9.57 4.62
CA THR A 15 8.03 -8.24 4.67
C THR A 15 8.98 -7.19 5.26
N ASN A 16 9.84 -7.56 6.21
CA ASN A 16 10.85 -6.66 6.74
C ASN A 16 11.89 -6.30 5.68
N ILE A 17 12.46 -7.29 4.99
CA ILE A 17 13.45 -7.06 3.92
C ILE A 17 12.83 -6.17 2.82
N GLY A 18 11.61 -6.48 2.38
CA GLY A 18 10.93 -5.70 1.35
C GLY A 18 10.71 -4.24 1.74
N ARG A 19 10.45 -3.94 3.02
CA ARG A 19 10.30 -2.56 3.53
C ARG A 19 11.62 -1.85 3.78
N SER A 20 12.71 -2.58 4.03
CA SER A 20 14.03 -2.00 4.27
C SER A 20 14.66 -1.43 3.01
N ILE A 21 14.22 -1.86 1.82
CA ILE A 21 14.73 -1.35 0.54
C ILE A 21 14.00 -0.04 0.21
N PRO A 22 14.70 1.11 0.09
CA PRO A 22 14.06 2.34 -0.35
C PRO A 22 13.40 2.17 -1.71
N PHE A 23 12.18 2.67 -1.88
CA PHE A 23 11.38 2.42 -3.09
C PHE A 23 12.10 2.80 -4.38
N ILE A 24 12.84 3.92 -4.40
CA ILE A 24 13.61 4.35 -5.57
C ILE A 24 14.69 3.33 -5.97
N ILE A 25 15.32 2.66 -4.99
CA ILE A 25 16.32 1.62 -5.23
C ILE A 25 15.64 0.35 -5.73
N LEU A 26 14.53 -0.06 -5.10
CA LEU A 26 13.73 -1.22 -5.54
C LEU A 26 13.29 -1.06 -6.99
N LEU A 27 12.83 0.13 -7.35
CA LEU A 27 12.33 0.45 -8.67
C LEU A 27 13.39 0.26 -9.76
N VAL A 28 14.65 0.62 -9.50
CA VAL A 28 15.76 0.39 -10.43
C VAL A 28 16.22 -1.07 -10.39
N ALA A 29 16.29 -1.67 -9.21
CA ALA A 29 16.76 -3.04 -9.03
C ALA A 29 15.88 -4.09 -9.74
N ILE A 30 14.57 -3.82 -9.86
CA ILE A 30 13.62 -4.75 -10.46
C ILE A 30 13.42 -4.58 -11.98
N ILE A 31 14.09 -3.61 -12.62
CA ILE A 31 14.03 -3.39 -14.07
C ILE A 31 14.17 -4.68 -14.92
N PRO A 32 15.13 -5.60 -14.69
CA PRO A 32 15.22 -6.82 -15.50
C PRO A 32 13.96 -7.69 -15.37
N PHE A 33 13.38 -7.78 -14.17
CA PHE A 33 12.13 -8.48 -13.94
C PHE A 33 10.94 -7.76 -14.57
N THR A 34 10.87 -6.43 -14.48
CA THR A 34 9.84 -5.63 -15.15
C THR A 34 9.85 -5.84 -16.66
N ARG A 35 11.04 -5.85 -17.29
CA ARG A 35 11.19 -6.15 -18.72
C ARG A 35 10.76 -7.57 -19.05
N PHE A 36 11.06 -8.53 -18.20
CA PHE A 36 10.63 -9.92 -18.40
C PHE A 36 9.09 -10.05 -18.36
N VAL A 37 8.42 -9.34 -17.46
CA VAL A 37 6.96 -9.41 -17.28
C VAL A 37 6.19 -8.60 -18.33
N VAL A 38 6.63 -7.37 -18.61
CA VAL A 38 5.88 -6.39 -19.42
C VAL A 38 6.47 -6.20 -20.82
N GLY A 39 7.69 -6.69 -21.06
CA GLY A 39 8.42 -6.47 -22.32
C GLY A 39 9.06 -5.08 -22.45
N SER A 40 8.85 -4.18 -21.47
CA SER A 40 9.39 -2.81 -21.47
C SER A 40 9.84 -2.39 -20.07
N SER A 41 10.79 -1.46 -19.99
CA SER A 41 11.20 -0.77 -18.75
C SER A 41 10.70 0.67 -18.64
N ILE A 42 9.95 1.14 -19.64
CA ILE A 42 9.48 2.53 -19.73
C ILE A 42 7.97 2.52 -19.95
N GLY A 43 7.30 3.52 -19.39
CA GLY A 43 5.87 3.74 -19.48
C GLY A 43 5.13 3.33 -18.22
N THR A 44 3.85 3.70 -18.17
CA THR A 44 2.96 3.45 -17.02
C THR A 44 2.85 1.97 -16.70
N ALA A 45 2.71 1.11 -17.72
CA ALA A 45 2.63 -0.34 -17.55
C ALA A 45 3.90 -0.92 -16.89
N ALA A 46 5.08 -0.44 -17.28
CA ALA A 46 6.35 -0.85 -16.67
C ALA A 46 6.47 -0.35 -15.22
N ALA A 47 5.96 0.84 -14.90
CA ALA A 47 5.99 1.39 -13.55
C ALA A 47 5.06 0.66 -12.56
N ILE A 48 3.97 0.04 -13.04
CA ILE A 48 3.04 -0.71 -12.18
C ILE A 48 3.76 -1.88 -11.47
N VAL A 49 4.69 -2.57 -12.14
CA VAL A 49 5.38 -3.73 -11.56
C VAL A 49 6.16 -3.39 -10.28
N PRO A 50 7.12 -2.44 -10.27
CA PRO A 50 7.81 -2.06 -9.03
C PRO A 50 6.85 -1.47 -7.99
N LEU A 51 5.82 -0.73 -8.41
CA LEU A 51 4.80 -0.18 -7.49
C LEU A 51 4.07 -1.30 -6.74
N THR A 52 3.62 -2.34 -7.44
CA THR A 52 2.96 -3.51 -6.84
C THR A 52 3.90 -4.25 -5.91
N VAL A 53 5.13 -4.54 -6.35
CA VAL A 53 6.11 -5.28 -5.52
C VAL A 53 6.47 -4.51 -4.25
N GLY A 54 6.64 -3.19 -4.34
CA GLY A 54 6.90 -2.34 -3.18
C GLY A 54 5.70 -2.23 -2.23
N ALA A 55 4.47 -2.28 -2.74
CA ALA A 55 3.26 -2.19 -1.93
C ALA A 55 2.97 -3.45 -1.11
N ILE A 56 3.29 -4.64 -1.61
CA ILE A 56 2.99 -5.93 -0.95
C ILE A 56 3.46 -5.98 0.52
N PRO A 57 4.74 -5.77 0.84
CA PRO A 57 5.20 -5.89 2.23
C PRO A 57 4.70 -4.74 3.10
N PHE A 58 4.40 -3.59 2.52
CA PHE A 58 3.85 -2.43 3.21
C PHE A 58 2.40 -2.67 3.64
N ILE A 59 1.51 -3.03 2.69
CA ILE A 59 0.10 -3.29 3.00
C ILE A 59 -0.07 -4.51 3.90
N ALA A 60 0.76 -5.55 3.73
CA ALA A 60 0.73 -6.73 4.59
C ALA A 60 0.94 -6.36 6.07
N ARG A 61 1.89 -5.45 6.35
CA ARG A 61 2.15 -5.00 7.72
C ARG A 61 1.03 -4.14 8.29
N LEU A 62 0.42 -3.28 7.47
CA LEU A 62 -0.70 -2.45 7.92
C LEU A 62 -1.94 -3.29 8.24
N VAL A 63 -2.25 -4.28 7.38
CA VAL A 63 -3.35 -5.23 7.62
C VAL A 63 -3.06 -6.11 8.84
N GLU A 64 -1.83 -6.57 9.03
CA GLU A 64 -1.42 -7.27 10.25
C GLU A 64 -1.67 -6.40 11.50
N GLY A 65 -1.31 -5.12 11.45
CA GLY A 65 -1.61 -4.16 12.52
C GLY A 65 -3.10 -4.06 12.83
N ALA A 66 -3.93 -3.86 11.81
CA ALA A 66 -5.38 -3.78 11.96
C ALA A 66 -5.99 -5.05 12.57
N LEU A 67 -5.48 -6.23 12.20
CA LEU A 67 -5.93 -7.51 12.77
C LEU A 67 -5.51 -7.67 14.24
N LEU A 68 -4.37 -7.13 14.64
CA LEU A 68 -3.88 -7.17 16.03
C LEU A 68 -4.60 -6.19 16.96
N GLU A 69 -5.26 -5.17 16.41
CA GLU A 69 -6.10 -4.24 17.17
C GLU A 69 -7.45 -4.84 17.59
N VAL A 70 -7.85 -5.97 16.99
CA VAL A 70 -9.09 -6.66 17.36
C VAL A 70 -8.97 -7.21 18.80
N PRO A 71 -9.92 -6.89 19.70
CA PRO A 71 -9.89 -7.38 21.08
C PRO A 71 -9.79 -8.90 21.16
N SER A 72 -8.83 -9.42 21.93
CA SER A 72 -8.64 -10.86 22.14
C SER A 72 -9.90 -11.53 22.71
N GLY A 73 -10.68 -10.82 23.53
CA GLY A 73 -11.93 -11.32 24.11
C GLY A 73 -12.98 -11.75 23.08
N LEU A 74 -13.06 -11.10 21.91
CA LEU A 74 -13.95 -11.52 20.82
C LEU A 74 -13.52 -12.86 20.23
N VAL A 75 -12.21 -13.08 20.12
CA VAL A 75 -11.63 -14.33 19.61
C VAL A 75 -11.82 -15.46 20.62
N GLU A 76 -11.63 -15.19 21.91
CA GLU A 76 -11.85 -16.15 23.00
C GLU A 76 -13.33 -16.55 23.12
N ALA A 77 -14.25 -15.58 23.02
CA ALA A 77 -15.69 -15.85 23.01
C ALA A 77 -16.10 -16.72 21.82
N ALA A 78 -15.57 -16.43 20.62
CA ALA A 78 -15.83 -17.25 19.43
C ALA A 78 -15.30 -18.69 19.59
N GLN A 79 -14.14 -18.87 20.22
CA GLN A 79 -13.60 -20.20 20.52
C GLN A 79 -14.46 -20.95 21.54
N ALA A 80 -14.94 -20.27 22.59
CA ALA A 80 -15.84 -20.86 23.59
C ALA A 80 -17.17 -21.33 22.98
N MET A 81 -17.65 -20.63 21.93
CA MET A 81 -18.81 -21.05 21.14
C MET A 81 -18.54 -22.21 20.17
N GLY A 82 -17.33 -22.76 20.14
CA GLY A 82 -16.94 -23.87 19.27
C GLY A 82 -16.65 -23.46 17.82
N ALA A 83 -16.36 -22.18 17.55
CA ALA A 83 -16.03 -21.73 16.20
C ALA A 83 -14.69 -22.32 15.73
N THR A 84 -14.67 -22.87 14.52
CA THR A 84 -13.46 -23.34 13.85
C THR A 84 -12.53 -22.17 13.49
N PRO A 85 -11.21 -22.38 13.32
CA PRO A 85 -10.27 -21.30 12.99
C PRO A 85 -10.64 -20.50 11.73
N GLY A 86 -11.16 -21.15 10.70
CA GLY A 86 -11.63 -20.47 9.48
C GLY A 86 -12.87 -19.60 9.71
N GLN A 87 -13.77 -20.02 10.61
CA GLN A 87 -14.92 -19.21 11.03
C GLN A 87 -14.48 -18.01 11.85
N ILE A 88 -13.52 -18.17 12.76
CA ILE A 88 -12.95 -17.04 13.53
C ILE A 88 -12.37 -15.99 12.58
N ILE A 89 -11.57 -16.41 11.59
CA ILE A 89 -10.98 -15.47 10.63
C ILE A 89 -12.06 -14.74 9.82
N ARG A 90 -13.00 -15.47 9.22
CA ARG A 90 -13.97 -14.89 8.28
C ARG A 90 -15.13 -14.16 8.95
N LYS A 91 -15.56 -14.58 10.14
CA LYS A 91 -16.76 -14.07 10.80
C LYS A 91 -16.48 -13.16 11.99
N VAL A 92 -15.25 -13.15 12.50
CA VAL A 92 -14.89 -12.34 13.68
C VAL A 92 -13.75 -11.40 13.32
N LEU A 93 -12.56 -11.92 12.98
CA LEU A 93 -11.39 -11.07 12.75
C LEU A 93 -11.55 -10.12 11.56
N LEU A 94 -11.95 -10.62 10.38
CA LEU A 94 -12.07 -9.79 9.18
C LEU A 94 -13.18 -8.72 9.29
N PRO A 95 -14.40 -9.02 9.76
CA PRO A 95 -15.43 -8.01 9.95
C PRO A 95 -15.05 -6.95 10.99
N GLU A 96 -14.48 -7.37 12.13
CA GLU A 96 -14.11 -6.44 13.21
C GLU A 96 -12.90 -5.57 12.84
N ALA A 97 -11.93 -6.10 12.09
CA ALA A 97 -10.78 -5.33 11.60
C ALA A 97 -11.09 -4.50 10.35
N LEU A 98 -12.30 -4.60 9.78
CA LEU A 98 -12.62 -4.00 8.48
C LEU A 98 -12.39 -2.48 8.43
N PRO A 99 -12.77 -1.67 9.44
CA PRO A 99 -12.45 -0.23 9.46
C PRO A 99 -10.93 0.02 9.40
N GLY A 100 -10.16 -0.75 10.17
CA GLY A 100 -8.70 -0.68 10.18
C GLY A 100 -8.08 -1.11 8.84
N ILE A 101 -8.62 -2.13 8.18
CA ILE A 101 -8.17 -2.58 6.84
C ILE A 101 -8.45 -1.51 5.79
N VAL A 102 -9.62 -0.86 5.82
CA VAL A 102 -9.94 0.24 4.88
C VAL A 102 -9.00 1.43 5.10
N ASN A 103 -8.69 1.76 6.36
CA ASN A 103 -7.68 2.77 6.67
C ASN A 103 -6.30 2.37 6.12
N ALA A 104 -5.88 1.13 6.32
CA ALA A 104 -4.63 0.58 5.78
C ALA A 104 -4.55 0.68 4.25
N VAL A 105 -5.64 0.38 3.54
CA VAL A 105 -5.73 0.54 2.09
C VAL A 105 -5.61 2.01 1.69
N THR A 106 -6.28 2.91 2.41
CA THR A 106 -6.23 4.36 2.16
C THR A 106 -4.80 4.89 2.29
N ILE A 107 -4.11 4.55 3.38
CA ILE A 107 -2.69 4.90 3.61
C ILE A 107 -1.81 4.34 2.49
N THR A 108 -2.07 3.10 2.05
CA THR A 108 -1.34 2.46 0.95
C THR A 108 -1.54 3.21 -0.37
N LEU A 109 -2.77 3.60 -0.70
CA LEU A 109 -3.07 4.38 -1.92
C LEU A 109 -2.38 5.73 -1.91
N VAL A 110 -2.40 6.45 -0.79
CA VAL A 110 -1.68 7.72 -0.64
C VAL A 110 -0.17 7.52 -0.82
N THR A 111 0.39 6.48 -0.19
CA THR A 111 1.81 6.13 -0.34
C THR A 111 2.16 5.81 -1.80
N LEU A 112 1.27 5.10 -2.50
CA LEU A 112 1.43 4.78 -3.91
C LEU A 112 1.41 6.00 -4.82
N VAL A 113 0.69 7.09 -4.47
CA VAL A 113 0.80 8.36 -5.19
C VAL A 113 2.22 8.92 -5.10
N SER A 114 2.82 8.94 -3.90
CA SER A 114 4.21 9.36 -3.71
C SER A 114 5.19 8.45 -4.47
N TYR A 115 4.97 7.14 -4.45
CA TYR A 115 5.80 6.18 -5.19
C TYR A 115 5.66 6.34 -6.70
N SER A 116 4.44 6.58 -7.19
CA SER A 116 4.19 6.84 -8.60
C SER A 116 4.86 8.14 -9.07
N ALA A 117 4.90 9.17 -8.22
CA ALA A 117 5.62 10.40 -8.54
C ALA A 117 7.12 10.14 -8.70
N MET A 118 7.71 9.33 -7.80
CA MET A 118 9.09 8.85 -7.94
C MET A 118 9.29 8.02 -9.20
N ALA A 119 8.32 7.17 -9.59
CA ALA A 119 8.40 6.40 -10.83
C ALA A 119 8.42 7.27 -12.10
N GLY A 120 7.93 8.52 -12.03
CA GLY A 120 8.12 9.50 -13.09
C GLY A 120 9.59 9.73 -13.44
N THR A 121 10.50 9.70 -12.46
CA THR A 121 11.96 9.90 -12.67
C THR A 121 12.60 8.87 -13.62
N VAL A 122 12.02 7.67 -13.72
CA VAL A 122 12.55 6.57 -14.54
C VAL A 122 11.71 6.32 -15.80
N GLY A 123 10.88 7.28 -16.19
CA GLY A 123 10.03 7.16 -17.36
C GLY A 123 8.74 6.38 -17.11
N GLY A 124 8.26 6.32 -15.87
CA GLY A 124 6.92 5.79 -15.54
C GLY A 124 5.77 6.70 -16.00
N GLY A 125 6.06 7.97 -16.34
CA GLY A 125 5.08 8.95 -16.79
C GLY A 125 4.25 9.57 -15.65
N GLY A 126 3.07 10.10 -15.99
CA GLY A 126 2.13 10.68 -15.03
C GLY A 126 2.53 12.07 -14.51
N LEU A 127 1.85 12.51 -13.44
CA LEU A 127 2.05 13.85 -12.86
C LEU A 127 3.46 14.05 -12.31
N GLY A 128 4.09 13.01 -11.77
CA GLY A 128 5.48 13.07 -11.32
C GLY A 128 6.45 13.39 -12.46
N ASP A 129 6.29 12.75 -13.62
CA ASP A 129 7.09 13.01 -14.81
C ASP A 129 6.93 14.47 -15.28
N VAL A 130 5.70 15.00 -15.29
CA VAL A 130 5.45 16.40 -15.65
C VAL A 130 6.14 17.36 -14.69
N GLY A 131 6.02 17.14 -13.38
CA GLY A 131 6.67 17.95 -12.36
C GLY A 131 8.19 17.94 -12.47
N ILE A 132 8.78 16.77 -12.75
CA ILE A 132 10.23 16.64 -12.90
C ILE A 132 10.70 17.28 -14.20
N ARG A 133 10.10 16.93 -15.35
CA ARG A 133 10.61 17.34 -16.66
C ARG A 133 10.32 18.79 -16.99
N TYR A 134 9.15 19.30 -16.61
CA TYR A 134 8.75 20.67 -16.91
C TYR A 134 8.92 21.59 -15.71
N GLY A 135 8.52 21.18 -14.50
CA GLY A 135 8.67 22.00 -13.31
C GLY A 135 10.13 22.15 -12.88
N TYR A 136 10.79 21.03 -12.58
CA TYR A 136 12.16 21.03 -12.02
C TYR A 136 13.23 21.26 -13.09
N GLN A 137 13.28 20.43 -14.14
CA GLN A 137 14.37 20.47 -15.13
C GLN A 137 14.36 21.71 -16.02
N ARG A 138 13.18 22.27 -16.32
CA ARG A 138 13.06 23.53 -17.10
C ARG A 138 12.94 24.78 -16.22
N PHE A 139 13.00 24.61 -14.90
CA PHE A 139 12.82 25.70 -13.92
C PHE A 139 11.51 26.50 -14.10
N ASP A 140 10.44 25.83 -14.57
CA ASP A 140 9.12 26.45 -14.70
C ASP A 140 8.35 26.34 -13.38
N GLY A 141 8.43 27.40 -12.57
CA GLY A 141 7.76 27.47 -11.27
C GLY A 141 6.24 27.36 -11.37
N THR A 142 5.63 27.77 -12.49
CA THR A 142 4.19 27.68 -12.70
C THR A 142 3.76 26.23 -12.88
N VAL A 143 4.46 25.47 -13.74
CA VAL A 143 4.17 24.04 -13.94
C VAL A 143 4.46 23.24 -12.68
N MET A 144 5.51 23.59 -11.94
CA MET A 144 5.80 22.97 -10.64
C MET A 144 4.64 23.17 -9.65
N LEU A 145 4.16 24.41 -9.50
CA LEU A 145 3.04 24.72 -8.59
C LEU A 145 1.76 23.99 -8.99
N ILE A 146 1.41 23.97 -10.27
CA ILE A 146 0.23 23.25 -10.78
C ILE A 146 0.34 21.76 -10.46
N THR A 147 1.52 21.16 -10.68
CA THR A 147 1.74 19.74 -10.40
C THR A 147 1.56 19.42 -8.91
N VAL A 148 2.10 20.26 -8.02
CA VAL A 148 1.94 20.09 -6.56
C VAL A 148 0.46 20.17 -6.18
N ILE A 149 -0.26 21.19 -6.65
CA ILE A 149 -1.70 21.36 -6.36
C ILE A 149 -2.48 20.13 -6.83
N MET A 150 -2.21 19.62 -8.04
CA MET A 150 -2.86 18.42 -8.57
C MET A 150 -2.60 17.17 -7.70
N LEU A 151 -1.36 16.97 -7.25
CA LEU A 151 -1.02 15.86 -6.36
C LEU A 151 -1.70 16.00 -4.99
N VAL A 152 -1.74 17.21 -4.43
CA VAL A 152 -2.45 17.48 -3.17
C VAL A 152 -3.93 17.18 -3.31
N ILE A 153 -4.59 17.66 -4.37
CA ILE A 153 -6.02 17.39 -4.62
C ILE A 153 -6.27 15.88 -4.73
N LEU A 154 -5.42 15.16 -5.46
CA LEU A 154 -5.53 13.70 -5.60
C LEU A 154 -5.41 12.98 -4.25
N VAL A 155 -4.41 13.34 -3.45
CA VAL A 155 -4.21 12.75 -2.11
C VAL A 155 -5.38 13.06 -1.19
N GLN A 156 -5.84 14.31 -1.16
CA GLN A 156 -6.98 14.72 -0.36
C GLN A 156 -8.27 13.99 -0.78
N ALA A 157 -8.47 13.77 -2.08
CA ALA A 157 -9.61 12.99 -2.57
C ALA A 157 -9.54 11.54 -2.06
N ILE A 158 -8.39 10.88 -2.21
CA ILE A 158 -8.20 9.50 -1.72
C ILE A 158 -8.43 9.40 -0.20
N GLN A 159 -7.85 10.30 0.58
CA GLN A 159 -8.03 10.33 2.04
C GLN A 159 -9.48 10.58 2.43
N SER A 160 -10.13 11.57 1.83
CA SER A 160 -11.53 11.91 2.14
C SER A 160 -12.48 10.74 1.84
N LEU A 161 -12.25 10.03 0.72
CA LEU A 161 -13.01 8.82 0.42
C LEU A 161 -12.73 7.71 1.44
N GLY A 162 -11.46 7.49 1.79
CA GLY A 162 -11.06 6.51 2.80
C GLY A 162 -11.72 6.76 4.15
N ASP A 163 -11.61 7.99 4.66
CA ASP A 163 -12.18 8.41 5.95
C ASP A 163 -13.70 8.27 5.96
N TYR A 164 -14.35 8.58 4.84
CA TYR A 164 -15.79 8.37 4.68
C TYR A 164 -16.16 6.89 4.83
N TRP A 165 -15.43 5.99 4.17
CA TRP A 165 -15.67 4.55 4.27
C TRP A 165 -15.35 4.00 5.67
N VAL A 166 -14.27 4.46 6.30
CA VAL A 166 -13.92 4.06 7.68
C VAL A 166 -15.06 4.42 8.62
N LYS A 167 -15.55 5.67 8.60
CA LYS A 167 -16.66 6.12 9.46
C LYS A 167 -17.96 5.36 9.22
N ARG A 168 -18.19 4.89 8.00
CA ARG A 168 -19.39 4.12 7.65
C ARG A 168 -19.32 2.67 8.13
N LEU A 169 -18.11 2.13 8.27
CA LEU A 169 -17.86 0.74 8.66
C LEU A 169 -17.53 0.60 10.14
N ASP A 170 -17.15 1.69 10.81
CA ASP A 170 -16.96 1.72 12.25
C ASP A 170 -18.33 1.62 12.93
N HIS A 171 -18.59 0.46 13.54
CA HIS A 171 -19.83 0.19 14.30
C HIS A 171 -19.64 0.47 15.80
N ARG A 172 -18.59 1.20 16.16
CA ARG A 172 -18.31 1.63 17.54
C ARG A 172 -19.08 2.87 17.95
#